data_AF-A0A2M7H174-F1
#
_entry.id   AF-A0A2M7H174-F1
#
_cell.length_a   1.000
_cell.length_b   1.000
_cell.length_c   1.000
_cell.angle_alpha   90.00
_cell.angle_beta   90.00
_cell.angle_gamma   90.00
#
_symmetry.space_group_name_H-M   'P 1'
#
loop_
_entity.id
_entity.type
_entity.pdbx_description
1 polymer ?
#
loop_
_entity_poly.entity_id
_entity_poly.type
_entity_poly.pdbx_seq_one_letter_code
_entity_poly.pdbx_strand_id
1 'polypeptide(L)'
;DSIAYYQVVGLDSSEVLKFCQKGRYRKIFLFEQLPFDQDYARIEDGKTIKKLNKLLKESYENLGYEVIEIPAMPVEERLKKILSEIKK
;
A
#
# COMPACT_ATOMS: atom_id res chain seq x y z
N ASP A 1 3.54 -4.72 2.32
CA ASP A 1 2.22 -4.66 2.98
C ASP A 1 2.17 -5.27 4.37
N SER A 2 2.82 -6.43 4.60
CA SER A 2 2.72 -7.16 5.87
C SER A 2 2.98 -6.34 7.14
N ILE A 3 3.89 -5.35 7.10
CA ILE A 3 4.15 -4.45 8.24
C ILE A 3 2.87 -3.76 8.72
N ALA A 4 2.09 -3.19 7.80
CA ALA A 4 0.85 -2.49 8.12
C ALA A 4 -0.18 -3.43 8.75
N TYR A 5 -0.30 -4.66 8.22
CA TYR A 5 -1.20 -5.67 8.79
C TYR A 5 -0.80 -6.08 10.21
N TYR A 6 0.50 -6.32 10.44
CA TYR A 6 1.01 -6.63 11.78
C TYR A 6 0.68 -5.50 12.76
N GLN A 7 0.88 -4.25 12.37
CA GLN A 7 0.52 -3.08 13.19
C GLN A 7 -0.99 -2.96 13.44
N VAL A 8 -1.84 -3.33 12.47
CA VAL A 8 -3.30 -3.33 12.64
C VAL A 8 -3.71 -4.32 13.73
N VAL A 9 -3.14 -5.53 13.74
CA VAL A 9 -3.48 -6.60 14.70
C VAL A 9 -2.61 -6.62 15.96
N GLY A 10 -1.66 -5.69 16.10
CA GLY A 10 -0.80 -5.56 17.29
C GLY A 10 0.33 -6.60 17.40
N LEU A 11 0.78 -7.15 16.26
CA LEU A 11 1.89 -8.11 16.21
C LEU A 11 3.25 -7.40 16.02
N ASP A 12 4.33 -8.05 16.49
CA ASP A 12 5.69 -7.58 16.26
C ASP A 12 6.12 -7.74 14.80
N SER A 13 6.46 -6.62 14.16
CA SER A 13 6.88 -6.56 12.76
C SER A 13 8.40 -6.70 12.55
N SER A 14 9.18 -6.92 13.62
CA SER A 14 10.64 -6.99 13.56
C SER A 14 11.17 -8.05 12.60
N GLU A 15 10.52 -9.20 12.53
CA GLU A 15 10.89 -10.28 11.60
C GLU A 15 10.63 -9.87 10.14
N VAL A 16 9.44 -9.34 9.86
CA VAL A 16 9.04 -8.86 8.52
C VAL A 16 9.99 -7.77 8.03
N LEU A 17 10.38 -6.84 8.90
CA LEU A 17 11.33 -5.77 8.58
C LEU A 17 12.67 -6.30 8.07
N LYS A 18 13.18 -7.41 8.62
CA LYS A 18 14.42 -8.05 8.17
C LYS A 18 14.30 -8.57 6.74
N PHE A 19 13.13 -9.05 6.34
CA PHE A 19 12.89 -9.51 4.97
C PHE A 19 12.75 -8.35 3.98
N CYS A 20 12.12 -7.24 4.40
CA CYS A 20 11.99 -6.04 3.56
C CYS A 20 13.33 -5.41 3.16
N GLN A 21 14.41 -5.69 3.90
CA GLN A 21 15.76 -5.19 3.60
C GLN A 21 16.50 -6.04 2.56
N LYS A 22 16.08 -7.29 2.31
CA LYS A 22 16.77 -8.24 1.41
C LYS A 22 16.45 -8.01 -0.06
N GLY A 23 15.31 -7.41 -0.35
CA GLY A 23 14.87 -7.09 -1.71
C GLY A 23 14.13 -5.77 -1.73
N ARG A 24 14.51 -4.88 -2.63
CA ARG A 24 13.87 -3.57 -2.77
C ARG A 24 13.05 -3.48 -4.03
N TYR A 25 11.84 -2.95 -3.90
CA TYR A 25 11.03 -2.57 -5.05
C TYR A 25 11.63 -1.35 -5.74
N ARG A 26 11.61 -1.31 -7.08
CA ARG A 26 12.06 -0.13 -7.83
C ARG A 26 11.13 1.05 -7.66
N LYS A 27 9.82 0.80 -7.58
CA LYS A 27 8.74 1.80 -7.47
C LYS A 27 7.63 1.26 -6.58
N ILE A 28 7.01 2.15 -5.80
CA ILE A 28 5.81 1.85 -5.02
C ILE A 28 4.68 2.73 -5.56
N PHE A 29 3.62 2.10 -6.04
CA PHE A 29 2.39 2.79 -6.44
C PHE A 29 1.32 2.52 -5.40
N LEU A 30 0.87 3.57 -4.71
CA LEU A 30 -0.22 3.46 -3.75
C LEU A 30 -1.49 4.02 -4.36
N PHE A 31 -2.51 3.19 -4.48
CA PHE A 31 -3.76 3.59 -5.13
C PHE A 31 -4.68 4.22 -4.09
N GLU A 32 -5.36 5.28 -4.49
CA GLU A 32 -6.37 5.94 -3.66
C GLU A 32 -7.46 4.94 -3.26
N GLN A 33 -7.82 4.98 -1.97
CA GLN A 33 -8.86 4.12 -1.42
C GLN A 33 -10.22 4.46 -2.03
N LEU A 34 -10.82 3.49 -2.72
CA LEU A 34 -12.20 3.59 -3.20
C LEU A 34 -13.22 3.45 -2.06
N PRO A 35 -14.48 3.90 -2.26
CA PRO A 35 -15.56 3.64 -1.32
C PRO A 35 -15.60 2.17 -0.91
N PHE A 36 -15.67 1.94 0.40
CA PHE A 36 -15.71 0.59 0.95
C PHE A 36 -17.05 -0.07 0.61
N ASP A 37 -16.96 -1.29 0.10
CA ASP A 37 -18.08 -2.19 -0.10
C ASP A 37 -17.69 -3.55 0.48
N GLN A 38 -18.57 -4.17 1.26
CA GLN A 38 -18.25 -5.44 1.92
C GLN A 38 -18.47 -6.58 0.92
N ASP A 39 -17.42 -7.34 0.63
CA ASP A 39 -17.49 -8.52 -0.22
C ASP A 39 -17.16 -9.79 0.56
N TYR A 40 -17.21 -10.94 -0.13
CA TYR A 40 -16.94 -12.24 0.47
C TYR A 40 -15.46 -12.44 0.84
N ALA A 41 -14.55 -11.60 0.34
CA ALA A 41 -13.10 -11.79 0.49
C ALA A 41 -12.53 -10.95 1.64
N ARG A 42 -13.17 -9.84 2.00
CA ARG A 42 -12.70 -8.89 3.01
C ARG A 42 -13.40 -9.13 4.34
N ILE A 43 -12.59 -9.35 5.39
CA ILE A 43 -13.06 -9.49 6.78
C ILE A 43 -12.93 -8.19 7.57
N GLU A 44 -12.18 -7.21 7.03
CA GLU A 44 -11.91 -5.93 7.64
C GLU A 44 -13.11 -4.98 7.53
N ASP A 45 -13.37 -4.23 8.61
CA ASP A 45 -14.37 -3.17 8.58
C ASP A 45 -13.83 -1.87 7.95
N GLY A 46 -14.73 -0.95 7.62
CA GLY A 46 -14.35 0.32 7.00
C GLY A 46 -13.38 1.17 7.84
N LYS A 47 -13.38 1.03 9.17
CA LYS A 47 -12.41 1.74 10.05
C LYS A 47 -11.02 1.14 9.92
N THR A 48 -10.94 -0.19 9.91
CA THR A 48 -9.73 -0.98 9.75
C THR A 48 -9.09 -0.70 8.41
N ILE A 49 -9.88 -0.64 7.32
CA ILE A 49 -9.36 -0.36 5.99
C ILE A 49 -8.82 1.08 5.88
N LYS A 50 -9.48 2.06 6.49
CA LYS A 50 -8.94 3.44 6.55
C LYS A 50 -7.61 3.50 7.31
N LYS A 51 -7.53 2.81 8.45
CA LYS A 51 -6.28 2.70 9.23
C LYS A 51 -5.19 1.99 8.42
N LEU A 52 -5.55 0.90 7.74
CA LEU A 52 -4.62 0.10 6.94
C LEU A 52 -4.06 0.92 5.78
N ASN A 53 -4.88 1.67 5.03
CA ASN A 53 -4.41 2.52 3.94
C ASN A 53 -3.37 3.55 4.41
N LYS A 54 -3.61 4.17 5.57
CA LYS A 54 -2.64 5.08 6.19
C LYS A 54 -1.33 4.34 6.54
N LEU A 55 -1.43 3.21 7.23
CA LEU A 55 -0.26 2.43 7.65
C LEU A 55 0.52 1.84 6.47
N LEU A 56 -0.13 1.51 5.36
CA LEU A 56 0.54 1.05 4.15
C LEU A 56 1.47 2.14 3.60
N LYS A 57 0.96 3.37 3.45
CA LYS A 57 1.76 4.53 3.02
C LYS A 57 2.96 4.72 3.95
N GLU A 58 2.69 4.86 5.25
CA GLU A 58 3.71 5.11 6.26
C GLU A 58 4.76 3.98 6.31
N SER A 59 4.35 2.72 6.14
CA SER A 59 5.28 1.59 6.13
C SER A 59 6.29 1.68 4.99
N TYR A 60 5.85 2.05 3.78
CA TYR A 60 6.75 2.20 2.65
C TYR A 60 7.64 3.45 2.78
N GLU A 61 7.08 4.57 3.23
CA GLU A 61 7.86 5.80 3.49
C GLU A 61 8.94 5.56 4.55
N ASN A 62 8.61 4.87 5.66
CA ASN A 62 9.55 4.53 6.71
C ASN A 62 10.65 3.55 6.27
N LEU A 63 10.37 2.72 5.25
CA LEU A 63 11.37 1.88 4.60
C LEU A 63 12.25 2.66 3.59
N GLY A 64 12.03 3.97 3.44
CA GLY A 64 12.76 4.86 2.56
C GLY A 64 12.33 4.78 1.09
N TYR A 65 11.12 4.32 0.80
CA TYR A 65 10.57 4.38 -0.55
C TYR A 65 9.93 5.74 -0.83
N GLU A 66 10.09 6.21 -2.06
CA GLU A 66 9.19 7.22 -2.63
C GLU A 66 7.87 6.53 -3.00
N VAL A 67 6.78 6.94 -2.34
CA VAL A 67 5.43 6.42 -2.62
C VAL A 67 4.76 7.30 -3.66
N ILE A 68 4.44 6.71 -4.81
CA ILE A 68 3.74 7.39 -5.89
C ILE A 68 2.24 7.16 -5.72
N GLU A 69 1.51 8.21 -5.34
CA GLU A 69 0.07 8.13 -5.21
C GLU A 69 -0.62 8.11 -6.58
N ILE A 70 -1.56 7.17 -6.73
CA ILE A 70 -2.36 6.95 -7.93
C ILE A 70 -3.82 7.28 -7.58
N PRO A 71 -4.37 8.42 -8.03
CA PRO A 71 -5.75 8.79 -7.72
C PRO A 71 -6.77 7.86 -8.37
N ALA A 72 -7.98 7.88 -7.85
CA ALA A 72 -9.12 7.19 -8.43
C ALA A 72 -9.47 7.84 -9.78
N MET A 73 -9.14 7.14 -10.87
CA MET A 73 -9.27 7.65 -12.23
C MET A 73 -9.59 6.52 -13.23
N PRO A 74 -10.05 6.84 -14.46
CA PRO A 74 -10.31 5.86 -15.50
C PRO A 74 -9.10 4.94 -15.77
N VAL A 75 -9.37 3.70 -16.14
CA VAL A 75 -8.34 2.66 -16.31
C VAL A 75 -7.26 3.09 -17.31
N GLU A 76 -7.64 3.70 -18.42
CA GLU A 76 -6.68 4.15 -19.45
C GLU A 76 -5.74 5.26 -18.95
N GLU A 77 -6.28 6.23 -18.21
CA GLU A 77 -5.48 7.32 -17.62
C GLU A 77 -4.53 6.78 -16.55
N ARG A 78 -5.02 5.89 -15.70
CA ARG A 78 -4.22 5.22 -14.68
C ARG A 78 -3.08 4.42 -15.29
N LEU A 79 -3.34 3.68 -16.37
CA LEU A 79 -2.33 2.94 -17.11
C LEU A 79 -1.25 3.88 -17.66
N LYS A 80 -1.65 4.98 -18.31
CA LYS A 80 -0.72 6.00 -18.83
C LYS A 80 0.16 6.58 -17.71
N LYS A 81 -0.42 6.90 -16.55
CA LYS A 81 0.31 7.41 -15.38
C LYS A 81 1.31 6.40 -14.82
N ILE A 82 0.93 5.14 -14.66
CA ILE A 82 1.86 4.10 -14.14
C ILE A 82 3.01 3.88 -15.12
N LEU A 83 2.72 3.77 -16.42
CA LEU A 83 3.74 3.54 -17.44
C LEU A 83 4.71 4.71 -17.59
N SER A 84 4.27 5.95 -17.37
CA SER A 84 5.17 7.11 -17.42
C SER A 84 6.16 7.15 -16.25
N GLU A 85 5.82 6.58 -15.10
CA GLU A 85 6.72 6.47 -13.95
C GLU A 85 7.72 5.32 -14.05
N ILE A 86 7.40 4.28 -14.83
CA ILE A 86 8.30 3.14 -15.07
C ILE A 86 9.36 3.46 -16.12
N LYS A 87 9.02 4.30 -17.11
CA LYS A 87 9.92 4.68 -18.21
C LYS A 87 10.96 5.75 -17.83
N LYS A 88 10.89 6.30 -16.62
CA LYS A 88 11.90 7.20 -16.03
C LYS A 88 13.05 6.40 -15.41
#